data_AF-A0A3V2P1W1-F1
#
_entry.id   AF-A0A3V2P1W1-F1
#
_cell.length_a   1.000
_cell.length_b   1.000
_cell.length_c   1.000
_cell.angle_alpha   90.00
_cell.angle_beta   90.00
_cell.angle_gamma   90.00
#
_symmetry.space_group_name_H-M   'P 1'
#
loop_
_entity.id
_entity.type
_entity.pdbx_description
1 polymer ?
#
loop_
_entity_poly.entity_id
_entity_poly.type
_entity_poly.pdbx_seq_one_letter_code
_entity_poly.pdbx_strand_id
1 'polypeptide(L)' 'KTENHAALWQCIRTRTAHKEPCTIALLRDDMKKLGYEMKNFRRWLGKLEKDGVIYVDGDDVGPL' A
#
# COMPACT_ATOMS: atom_id res chain seq x y z
N LYS A 1 -10.87 13.45 -0.50
CA LYS A 1 -10.30 12.92 0.76
C LYS A 1 -10.57 11.43 0.75
N THR A 2 -9.58 10.58 0.55
CA THR A 2 -9.81 9.20 0.14
C THR A 2 -9.19 8.25 1.14
N GLU A 3 -9.96 7.92 2.17
CA GLU A 3 -9.67 6.98 3.27
C GLU A 3 -8.86 5.76 2.82
N ASN A 4 -9.16 5.20 1.65
CA ASN A 4 -8.44 4.07 1.05
C ASN A 4 -6.93 4.31 0.89
N HIS A 5 -6.49 5.53 0.56
CA HIS A 5 -5.06 5.85 0.44
C HIS A 5 -4.41 5.95 1.81
N ALA A 6 -5.14 6.47 2.80
CA ALA A 6 -4.66 6.54 4.17
C ALA A 6 -4.53 5.12 4.77
N ALA A 7 -5.53 4.26 4.53
CA ALA A 7 -5.48 2.86 4.93
C ALA A 7 -4.31 2.11 4.27
N LEU A 8 -4.14 2.27 2.95
CA LEU A 8 -3.02 1.67 2.22
C LEU A 8 -1.67 2.13 2.78
N TRP A 9 -1.52 3.44 3.01
CA TRP A 9 -0.32 4.00 3.61
C TRP A 9 -0.05 3.45 5.02
N GLN A 10 -1.09 3.27 5.84
CA GLN A 10 -0.94 2.63 7.16
C GLN A 10 -0.49 1.16 7.06
N CYS A 11 -0.99 0.39 6.09
CA CYS A 11 -0.52 -0.99 5.86
C CYS A 11 0.97 -1.00 5.52
N ILE A 12 1.41 -0.16 4.57
CA ILE A 12 2.82 -0.06 4.17
C ILE A 12 3.68 0.34 5.37
N ARG A 13 3.31 1.41 6.08
CA ARG A 13 4.06 1.91 7.23
C ARG A 13 4.18 0.86 8.35
N THR A 14 3.11 0.11 8.62
CA THR A 14 3.11 -0.94 9.65
C THR A 14 4.05 -2.07 9.27
N ARG A 15 3.97 -2.58 8.03
CA ARG A 15 4.88 -3.63 7.56
C ARG A 15 6.34 -3.20 7.63
N THR A 16 6.66 -1.98 7.17
CA THR A 16 8.03 -1.45 7.24
C THR A 16 8.50 -1.28 8.68
N ALA A 17 7.65 -0.79 9.59
CA ALA A 17 8.00 -0.66 11.01
C ALA A 17 8.30 -2.01 11.67
N HIS A 18 7.59 -3.07 11.23
CA HIS A 18 7.80 -4.44 11.69
C HIS A 18 8.94 -5.17 10.95
N LYS A 19 9.60 -4.52 9.98
CA LYS A 19 10.59 -5.11 9.07
C LYS A 19 10.07 -6.35 8.33
N GLU A 20 8.76 -6.37 8.08
CA GLU A 20 8.13 -7.41 7.28
C GLU A 20 8.25 -7.08 5.79
N PRO A 21 8.30 -8.11 4.92
CA PRO A 21 8.23 -7.89 3.48
C PRO A 21 6.93 -7.17 3.14
N CYS A 22 7.04 -6.18 2.26
CA CYS A 22 5.94 -5.32 1.88
C CYS A 22 5.75 -5.42 0.36
N THR A 23 5.01 -6.45 -0.07
CA THR A 23 4.73 -6.68 -1.49
C THR A 23 3.31 -6.30 -1.87
N ILE A 24 3.07 -6.06 -3.16
CA ILE A 24 1.74 -5.78 -3.73
C ILE A 24 0.73 -6.85 -3.29
N ALA A 25 1.11 -8.13 -3.29
CA ALA A 25 0.24 -9.23 -2.87
C ALA A 25 -0.12 -9.14 -1.38
N LEU A 26 0.87 -8.91 -0.51
CA LEU A 26 0.66 -8.80 0.94
C LEU A 26 -0.19 -7.58 1.31
N LEU A 27 0.08 -6.42 0.70
CA LEU A 27 -0.72 -5.22 0.88
C LEU A 27 -2.17 -5.41 0.44
N ARG A 28 -2.38 -6.18 -0.65
CA ARG A 28 -3.72 -6.53 -1.11
C ARG A 28 -4.48 -7.37 -0.09
N ASP A 29 -3.81 -8.34 0.53
CA ASP A 29 -4.43 -9.17 1.56
C ASP A 29 -4.72 -8.40 2.85
N ASP A 30 -3.86 -7.47 3.26
CA ASP A 30 -4.14 -6.61 4.41
C ASP A 30 -5.35 -5.72 4.16
N MET A 31 -5.39 -5.09 3.00
CA MET A 31 -6.51 -4.21 2.63
C MET A 31 -7.82 -5.01 2.56
N LYS A 32 -7.79 -6.27 2.09
CA LYS A 32 -8.98 -7.15 2.15
C LYS A 32 -9.39 -7.50 3.58
N LYS A 33 -8.43 -7.79 4.48
CA LYS A 33 -8.72 -8.05 5.91
C LYS A 33 -9.38 -6.84 6.59
N LEU A 34 -9.03 -5.64 6.14
CA LEU A 34 -9.66 -4.39 6.57
C LEU A 34 -11.02 -4.11 5.90
N GLY A 35 -11.47 -4.96 4.97
CA GLY A 35 -12.76 -4.85 4.31
C GLY A 35 -12.79 -3.98 3.05
N TYR A 36 -11.64 -3.59 2.49
CA TYR A 36 -11.59 -2.76 1.28
C TYR A 36 -11.73 -3.57 -0.01
N GLU A 37 -12.40 -2.99 -1.02
CA GLU A 37 -12.47 -3.54 -2.37
C GLU A 37 -11.19 -3.27 -3.20
N MET A 38 -10.65 -4.30 -3.84
CA MET A 38 -9.36 -4.23 -4.54
C MET A 38 -9.42 -3.70 -5.97
N LYS A 39 -10.59 -3.28 -6.46
CA LYS A 39 -10.81 -2.80 -7.83
C LYS A 39 -9.93 -1.60 -8.19
N ASN A 40 -9.70 -0.71 -7.22
CA ASN A 40 -8.94 0.53 -7.42
C ASN A 40 -7.53 0.49 -6.79
N PHE A 41 -7.07 -0.68 -6.34
CA PHE A 41 -5.82 -0.80 -5.58
C PHE A 41 -4.59 -0.25 -6.34
N ARG A 42 -4.43 -0.61 -7.62
CA ARG A 42 -3.33 -0.09 -8.45
C ARG A 42 -3.39 1.43 -8.62
N ARG A 43 -4.59 2.02 -8.68
CA ARG A 43 -4.77 3.47 -8.76
C ARG A 43 -4.31 4.15 -7.46
N TRP A 44 -4.56 3.52 -6.31
CA TRP A 44 -4.12 4.05 -5.02
C TRP A 44 -2.61 3.97 -4.85
N LEU A 45 -1.99 2.84 -5.23
CA LEU A 45 -0.53 2.69 -5.25
C LEU A 45 0.12 3.74 -6.16
N GLY A 46 -0.31 3.82 -7.42
CA GLY A 46 0.26 4.79 -8.36
C GLY A 46 0.05 6.24 -7.95
N LYS A 47 -0.99 6.54 -7.15
CA LYS A 47 -1.13 7.88 -6.55
C LYS A 47 -0.07 8.12 -5.48
N LEU A 48 0.12 7.19 -4.54
CA LEU A 48 1.13 7.35 -3.49
C LEU A 48 2.55 7.41 -4.07
N GLU A 49 2.82 6.63 -5.11
CA GLU A 49 4.09 6.66 -5.85
C GLU A 49 4.29 8.02 -6.55
N LYS A 50 3.26 8.49 -7.29
CA LYS A 50 3.31 9.80 -7.95
C LYS A 50 3.44 10.97 -6.97
N ASP A 51 2.83 10.85 -5.79
CA ASP A 51 2.92 11.84 -4.73
C ASP A 51 4.29 11.76 -3.99
N GLY A 52 5.18 10.83 -4.38
CA GLY A 52 6.53 10.70 -3.82
C GLY A 52 6.55 10.13 -2.39
N VAL A 53 5.51 9.38 -2.01
CA VAL A 53 5.34 8.84 -0.66
C VAL A 53 5.89 7.42 -0.54
N ILE A 54 5.84 6.65 -1.64
CA ILE A 54 6.32 5.26 -1.72
C ILE A 54 7.14 5.06 -2.99
N TYR A 55 7.99 4.04 -2.97
CA TYR A 55 8.55 3.44 -4.17
C TYR A 55 7.82 2.13 -4.46
N VAL A 56 7.72 1.78 -5.74
CA VAL A 56 7.25 0.47 -6.21
C VAL A 56 8.32 -0.11 -7.13
N ASP A 57 8.97 -1.19 -6.70
CA ASP A 57 9.97 -1.92 -7.48
C ASP A 57 9.44 -3.31 -7.82
N GLY A 58 8.81 -3.41 -9.00
CA GLY A 58 8.12 -4.63 -9.43
C GLY A 58 6.96 -4.99 -8.51
N ASP A 59 7.20 -5.94 -7.60
CA ASP A 59 6.24 -6.37 -6.58
C ASP A 59 6.58 -5.85 -5.17
N ASP A 60 7.77 -5.29 -4.94
CA ASP A 60 8.17 -4.70 -3.66
C ASP A 60 7.67 -3.26 -3.56
N VAL A 61 7.18 -2.88 -2.39
CA VAL A 61 6.63 -1.57 -2.10
C VAL A 61 7.16 -1.10 -0.76
N GLY A 62 7.78 0.06 -0.72
CA GLY A 62 8.25 0.64 0.53
C GLY A 62 8.05 2.14 0.58
N PRO A 63 8.13 2.74 1.78
CA PRO A 63 8.18 4.20 1.92
C PRO A 63 9.47 4.75 1.28
N LEU A 64 9.35 5.92 0.64
CA LEU A 64 10.51 6.73 0.22
C LEU A 64 11.13 7.48 1.40
#